data_AF-A0A540LE09-F1
#
_entry.id   AF-A0A540LE09-F1
#
_cell.length_a   1.000
_cell.length_b   1.000
_cell.length_c   1.000
_cell.angle_alpha   90.00
_cell.angle_beta   90.00
_cell.angle_gamma   90.00
#
_symmetry.space_group_name_H-M   'P 1'
#
loop_
_entity.id
_entity.type
_entity.pdbx_description
1 polymer ?
#
loop_
_entity_poly.entity_id
_entity_poly.type
_entity_poly.pdbx_seq_one_letter_code
_entity_poly.pdbx_strand_id
1 'polypeptide(L)'
;MKLFTTSASIDRELQPSLEMKDSVTAMEKIVGHNFKNKRLLEEALTHSSITYFPSYKRLAVLGDAALGLAMSLGVCQRGIDMEWKK
;
A
#
# COMPACT_ATOMS: atom_id res chain seq x y z
N MET A 1 10.30 -2.55 36.92
CA MET A 1 10.47 -3.75 36.09
C MET A 1 10.36 -3.34 34.63
N LYS A 2 11.42 -3.50 33.84
CA LYS A 2 11.43 -3.12 32.42
C LYS A 2 10.77 -4.26 31.64
N LEU A 3 9.62 -3.99 31.02
CA LEU A 3 8.96 -4.91 30.12
C LEU A 3 9.69 -4.86 28.77
N PHE A 4 10.55 -5.83 28.53
CA PHE A 4 11.11 -6.08 27.21
C PHE A 4 10.00 -6.76 26.39
N THR A 5 9.23 -5.98 25.66
CA THR A 5 8.25 -6.51 24.70
C THR A 5 9.02 -7.13 23.54
N THR A 6 9.03 -8.46 23.50
CA THR A 6 9.60 -9.31 22.46
C THR A 6 9.12 -8.87 21.07
N SER A 7 10.05 -8.42 20.22
CA SER A 7 9.81 -7.98 18.84
C SER A 7 9.14 -9.05 17.95
N ALA A 8 9.26 -10.33 18.30
CA ALA A 8 8.66 -11.44 17.56
C ALA A 8 7.11 -11.48 17.61
N SER A 9 6.46 -10.80 18.57
CA SER A 9 4.99 -10.76 18.63
C SER A 9 4.38 -9.75 17.65
N ILE A 10 5.10 -8.68 17.30
CA ILE A 10 4.59 -7.66 16.35
C ILE A 10 4.68 -8.17 14.91
N ASP A 11 5.72 -8.96 14.59
CA ASP A 11 5.93 -9.52 13.26
C ASP A 11 4.80 -10.45 12.79
N ARG A 12 4.12 -11.13 13.72
CA ARG A 12 3.03 -12.08 13.41
C ARG A 12 1.75 -11.37 12.91
N GLU A 13 1.56 -10.11 13.29
CA GLU A 13 0.39 -9.30 12.92
C GLU A 13 0.52 -8.65 11.53
N LEU A 14 1.71 -8.68 10.91
CA LEU A 14 1.97 -8.00 9.64
C LEU A 14 2.07 -8.96 8.44
N GLN A 15 1.99 -10.27 8.69
CA GLN A 15 2.04 -11.30 7.65
C GLN A 15 0.66 -11.49 7.01
N PRO A 16 0.62 -11.79 5.71
CA PRO A 16 -0.63 -12.08 5.02
C PRO A 16 -1.15 -13.47 5.41
N SER A 17 -2.44 -13.74 5.17
CA SER A 17 -2.98 -15.09 5.34
C SER A 17 -2.23 -16.12 4.49
N LEU A 18 -2.22 -17.38 4.95
CA LEU A 18 -1.48 -18.45 4.27
C LEU A 18 -1.92 -18.62 2.81
N GLU A 19 -3.23 -18.50 2.56
CA GLU A 19 -3.87 -18.59 1.24
C GLU A 19 -3.40 -17.46 0.30
N MET A 20 -3.23 -16.24 0.82
CA MET A 20 -2.88 -15.06 0.02
C MET A 20 -1.37 -14.79 -0.07
N LYS A 21 -0.54 -15.54 0.66
CA LYS A 21 0.91 -15.31 0.74
C LYS A 21 1.62 -15.33 -0.61
N ASP A 22 1.26 -16.26 -1.49
CA ASP A 22 1.86 -16.39 -2.81
C ASP A 22 1.44 -15.22 -3.73
N SER A 23 0.15 -14.86 -3.70
CA SER A 23 -0.39 -13.72 -4.45
C SER A 23 0.26 -12.40 -4.03
N VAL A 24 0.40 -12.18 -2.72
CA VAL A 24 1.09 -11.02 -2.16
C VAL A 24 2.55 -10.98 -2.63
N THR A 25 3.26 -12.10 -2.53
CA THR A 25 4.67 -12.19 -2.94
C THR A 25 4.86 -11.94 -4.44
N ALA A 26 3.95 -12.44 -5.28
CA ALA A 26 3.95 -12.18 -6.72
C ALA A 26 3.75 -10.68 -7.00
N MET A 27 2.82 -10.04 -6.30
CA MET A 27 2.56 -8.61 -6.45
C MET A 27 3.74 -7.74 -6.00
N GLU A 28 4.42 -8.09 -4.90
CA GLU A 28 5.65 -7.42 -4.46
C GLU A 28 6.73 -7.44 -5.55
N LYS A 29 6.86 -8.56 -6.28
CA LYS A 29 7.82 -8.69 -7.40
C LYS A 29 7.43 -7.85 -8.61
N ILE A 30 6.15 -7.80 -8.96
CA ILE A 30 5.66 -7.01 -10.11
C ILE A 30 5.85 -5.51 -9.86
N VAL A 31 5.50 -5.05 -8.66
CA VAL A 31 5.63 -3.64 -8.28
C VAL A 31 7.09 -3.28 -7.98
N GLY A 32 7.94 -4.26 -7.66
CA GLY A 32 9.34 -4.04 -7.27
C GLY A 32 9.47 -3.38 -5.89
N HIS A 33 8.46 -3.52 -5.03
CA HIS A 33 8.42 -2.92 -3.70
C HIS A 33 8.11 -3.97 -2.64
N ASN A 34 8.91 -4.00 -1.57
CA ASN A 34 8.66 -4.85 -0.42
C ASN A 34 7.85 -4.07 0.62
N PHE A 35 6.63 -4.53 0.88
CA PHE A 35 5.72 -3.85 1.81
C PHE A 35 6.03 -4.29 3.25
N LYS A 36 6.19 -3.31 4.14
CA LYS A 36 6.38 -3.58 5.58
C LYS A 36 5.16 -4.24 6.21
N ASN A 37 3.96 -3.85 5.76
CA ASN A 37 2.70 -4.44 6.21
C ASN A 37 2.03 -5.16 5.03
N LYS A 38 2.14 -6.49 5.02
CA LYS A 38 1.62 -7.33 3.93
C LYS A 38 0.11 -7.53 4.00
N ARG A 39 -0.51 -7.31 5.16
CA ARG A 39 -1.98 -7.35 5.31
C ARG A 39 -2.67 -6.23 4.56
N LEU A 40 -2.05 -5.06 4.43
CA LEU A 40 -2.60 -3.97 3.62
C LEU A 40 -2.62 -4.32 2.13
N LEU A 41 -1.59 -5.04 1.67
CA LEU A 41 -1.54 -5.53 0.30
C LEU A 41 -2.57 -6.65 0.07
N GLU A 42 -2.75 -7.54 1.04
CA GLU A 42 -3.84 -8.53 1.03
C GLU A 42 -5.23 -7.88 0.98
N GLU A 43 -5.48 -6.84 1.80
CA GLU A 43 -6.73 -6.05 1.77
C GLU A 43 -6.94 -5.38 0.41
N ALA A 44 -5.87 -4.81 -0.18
CA ALA A 44 -5.93 -4.19 -1.51
C ALA A 44 -6.30 -5.19 -2.61
N LEU A 45 -5.91 -6.46 -2.48
CA LEU A 45 -6.25 -7.54 -3.41
C LEU A 45 -7.61 -8.17 -3.12
N THR A 46 -8.19 -7.91 -1.95
CA THR A 46 -9.46 -8.52 -1.51
C THR A 46 -10.65 -7.71 -2.02
N HIS A 47 -11.43 -8.30 -2.93
CA HIS A 47 -12.65 -7.70 -3.45
C HIS A 47 -13.77 -7.60 -2.39
N SER A 48 -14.63 -6.58 -2.49
CA SER A 48 -15.69 -6.32 -1.51
C SER A 48 -16.82 -7.36 -1.46
N SER A 49 -16.80 -8.35 -2.36
CA SER A 49 -17.70 -9.52 -2.29
C SER A 49 -17.33 -10.48 -1.17
N ILE A 50 -16.11 -10.38 -0.63
CA ILE A 50 -15.64 -11.22 0.46
C ILE A 50 -15.98 -10.51 1.78
N THR A 51 -17.02 -10.96 2.46
CA THR A 51 -17.58 -10.29 3.65
C THR A 51 -16.75 -10.49 4.91
N TYR A 52 -15.86 -11.48 4.94
CA TYR A 52 -15.11 -11.89 6.14
C TYR A 52 -13.80 -11.11 6.33
N PHE A 53 -13.34 -10.39 5.30
CA PHE A 53 -12.07 -9.68 5.31
C PHE A 53 -12.26 -8.18 5.04
N PRO A 54 -11.34 -7.32 5.51
CA PRO A 54 -11.31 -5.92 5.12
C PRO A 54 -11.26 -5.80 3.60
N SER A 55 -12.13 -4.94 3.04
CA SER A 55 -12.23 -4.76 1.59
C SER A 55 -11.35 -3.63 1.09
N TYR A 56 -10.82 -3.74 -0.13
CA TYR A 56 -9.97 -2.73 -0.77
C TYR A 56 -10.54 -1.30 -0.85
N LYS A 57 -11.85 -1.10 -0.66
CA LYS A 57 -12.56 0.18 -0.90
C LYS A 57 -11.92 1.38 -0.19
N ARG A 58 -11.51 1.22 1.07
CA ARG A 58 -10.89 2.33 1.84
C ARG A 58 -9.52 2.70 1.29
N LEU A 59 -8.73 1.69 0.91
CA LEU A 59 -7.42 1.89 0.28
C LEU A 59 -7.56 2.50 -1.11
N ALA A 60 -8.59 2.15 -1.88
CA ALA A 60 -8.84 2.73 -3.19
C ALA A 60 -9.12 4.24 -3.11
N VAL A 61 -9.95 4.69 -2.16
CA VAL A 61 -10.22 6.12 -1.95
C VAL A 61 -8.94 6.87 -1.58
N LEU A 62 -8.12 6.31 -0.70
CA LEU A 62 -6.83 6.90 -0.33
C LEU A 62 -5.86 6.93 -1.53
N GLY A 63 -5.85 5.85 -2.31
CA GLY A 63 -5.03 5.71 -3.51
C GLY A 63 -5.38 6.73 -4.59
N ASP A 64 -6.67 6.99 -4.80
CA ASP A 64 -7.15 8.01 -5.74
C ASP A 64 -6.69 9.41 -5.35
N ALA A 65 -6.84 9.78 -4.07
CA ALA A 65 -6.34 11.06 -3.56
C ALA A 65 -4.81 11.20 -3.69
N ALA A 66 -4.07 10.14 -3.36
CA ALA A 66 -2.60 10.12 -3.48
C ALA A 66 -2.14 10.22 -4.94
N LEU A 67 -2.80 9.51 -5.86
CA LEU A 67 -2.52 9.57 -7.28
C LEU A 67 -2.84 10.95 -7.85
N GLY A 68 -4.00 11.52 -7.50
CA GLY A 68 -4.39 12.86 -7.91
C GLY A 68 -3.39 13.92 -7.46
N LEU A 69 -2.90 13.83 -6.22
CA LEU A 69 -1.85 14.71 -5.71
C LEU A 69 -0.53 14.51 -6.47
N ALA A 70 -0.07 13.27 -6.66
CA ALA A 70 1.18 12.98 -7.36
C ALA A 70 1.16 13.47 -8.82
N MET A 71 0.03 13.28 -9.51
CA MET A 71 -0.18 13.80 -10.87
C MET A 71 -0.20 15.32 -10.88
N SER A 72 -0.91 15.95 -9.94
CA SER A 72 -0.97 17.42 -9.84
C SER A 72 0.41 18.02 -9.58
N LEU A 73 1.19 17.44 -8.67
CA LEU A 73 2.58 17.85 -8.42
C LEU A 73 3.44 17.65 -9.67
N GLY A 74 3.36 16.50 -10.34
CA GLY A 74 4.14 16.22 -11.55
C GLY A 74 3.75 17.09 -12.76
N VAL A 75 2.50 17.56 -12.84
CA VAL A 75 2.03 18.52 -13.86
C VAL A 75 2.46 19.95 -13.49
N CYS A 76 2.27 20.38 -12.24
CA CYS A 76 2.71 21.69 -11.78
C CYS A 76 4.23 21.87 -11.91
N GLN A 77 5.02 20.83 -11.61
CA GLN A 77 6.48 20.88 -11.77
C GLN A 77 6.90 21.10 -13.23
N ARG A 78 6.14 20.53 -14.19
CA ARG A 78 6.37 20.73 -15.63
C ARG A 78 5.79 22.05 -16.16
N GLY A 79 4.81 22.64 -15.46
CA GLY A 79 4.27 23.95 -15.77
C GLY A 79 5.22 25.10 -15.41
N ILE A 80 5.94 24.99 -14.28
CA ILE A 80 6.93 25.99 -13.85
C ILE A 80 8.15 26.03 -14.80
N ASP A 81 8.49 24.92 -15.46
CA ASP A 81 9.61 24.84 -16.42
C ASP A 81 9.30 25.51 -17.78
N MET A 82 8.01 25.72 -18.10
CA MET A 82 7.59 26.38 -19.35
C MET A 82 7.49 27.91 -19.24
N GLU A 83 7.53 28.50 -18.05
CA GLU A 83 7.27 29.95 -17.83
C GLU A 83 8.52 30.83 -17.67
N TRP A 84 9.72 30.33 -17.96
CA TRP A 84 10.96 31.14 -17.92
C TRP A 84 11.78 31.13 -19.21
N LYS A 85 11.13 30.83 -20.35
CA LYS A 85 11.71 30.95 -21.70
C LYS A 85 11.03 32.02 -22.56
N LYS A 86 10.79 33.21 -21.99
CA LYS A 86 10.54 34.43 -22.77
C LYS A 86 11.50 35.51 -22.35
#